data_AF-A0A2A6BY71-F1
#
_entry.id   AF-A0A2A6BY71-F1
#
_cell.length_a   1.000
_cell.length_b   1.000
_cell.length_c   1.000
_cell.angle_alpha   90.00
_cell.angle_beta   90.00
_cell.angle_gamma   90.00
#
_symmetry.space_group_name_H-M   'P 1'
#
loop_
_entity.id
_entity.type
_entity.pdbx_description
1 polymer ?
#
loop_
_entity_poly.entity_id
_entity_poly.type
_entity_poly.pdbx_seq_one_letter_code
_entity_poly.pdbx_strand_id
1 'polypeptide(L)'
;MSQFESSYTKLMSSISSLSPLVTSIENEISQIFEASNSDEIQKISARVARILVDAQIIRDDYSDLFSSLVQSIDNMDNGDNNKEAELNKLTEFKNSTDATTSMEIDPLSLSNVVSKLENKFRRSLETATVRASALSRLAPPISVPSTAFHTR
;
A
#
# COMPACT_ATOMS: atom_id res chain seq x y z
N MET A 1 -24.61 -22.46 8.18
CA MET A 1 -23.23 -21.92 8.02
C MET A 1 -22.88 -22.02 6.55
N SER A 2 -22.19 -21.01 6.02
CA SER A 2 -21.81 -20.99 4.60
C SER A 2 -20.79 -22.08 4.30
N GLN A 3 -20.88 -22.70 3.14
CA GLN A 3 -19.88 -23.69 2.71
C GLN A 3 -18.54 -23.04 2.32
N PHE A 4 -18.55 -21.74 2.06
CA PHE A 4 -17.36 -20.95 1.70
C PHE A 4 -16.76 -20.17 2.88
N GLU A 5 -17.11 -20.54 4.12
CA GLU A 5 -16.63 -19.85 5.34
C GLU A 5 -15.10 -19.72 5.39
N SER A 6 -14.38 -20.74 4.93
CA SER A 6 -12.90 -20.69 4.83
C SER A 6 -12.42 -19.60 3.86
N SER A 7 -13.10 -19.43 2.72
CA SER A 7 -12.76 -18.38 1.74
C SER A 7 -13.02 -16.99 2.31
N TYR A 8 -14.17 -16.77 2.95
CA TYR A 8 -14.46 -15.49 3.63
C TYR A 8 -13.44 -15.18 4.73
N THR A 9 -13.01 -16.17 5.50
CA THR A 9 -11.98 -16.02 6.54
C THR A 9 -10.62 -15.62 5.93
N LYS A 10 -10.22 -16.25 4.82
CA LYS A 10 -8.97 -15.91 4.11
C LYS A 10 -9.01 -14.50 3.53
N LEU A 11 -10.14 -14.09 2.95
CA LEU A 11 -10.35 -12.73 2.45
C LEU A 11 -10.19 -11.72 3.59
N MET A 12 -10.83 -11.96 4.74
CA MET A 12 -10.69 -11.08 5.90
C MET A 12 -9.26 -11.03 6.44
N SER A 13 -8.57 -12.17 6.52
CA SER A 13 -7.17 -12.24 6.93
C SER A 13 -6.26 -11.41 6.01
N SER A 14 -6.56 -11.37 4.71
CA SER A 14 -5.80 -10.58 3.73
C SER A 14 -6.01 -9.08 3.98
N ILE A 15 -7.24 -8.65 4.25
CA ILE A 15 -7.56 -7.26 4.61
C ILE A 15 -6.84 -6.85 5.90
N SER A 16 -6.91 -7.69 6.94
CA SER A 16 -6.21 -7.45 8.20
C SER A 16 -4.69 -7.33 8.01
N SER A 17 -4.12 -8.04 7.04
CA SER A 17 -2.69 -7.97 6.71
C SER A 17 -2.33 -6.74 5.87
N LEU A 18 -3.25 -6.27 5.01
CA LEU A 18 -3.04 -5.10 4.16
C LEU A 18 -3.12 -3.77 4.94
N SER A 19 -4.03 -3.67 5.91
CA SER A 19 -4.26 -2.46 6.71
C SER A 19 -3.01 -1.85 7.36
N PRO A 20 -2.17 -2.62 8.10
CA PRO A 20 -0.96 -2.07 8.70
C PRO A 20 0.05 -1.58 7.65
N LEU A 21 0.10 -2.21 6.47
CA LEU A 21 0.98 -1.76 5.38
C LEU A 21 0.52 -0.43 4.80
N VAL A 22 -0.79 -0.26 4.56
CA VAL A 22 -1.39 1.01 4.13
C VAL A 22 -1.02 2.13 5.10
N THR A 23 -1.25 1.89 6.40
CA THR A 23 -0.91 2.86 7.46
C THR A 23 0.59 3.17 7.48
N SER A 24 1.44 2.15 7.36
CA SER A 24 2.89 2.32 7.33
C SER A 24 3.35 3.13 6.13
N ILE A 25 2.79 2.90 4.94
CA ILE A 25 3.11 3.66 3.73
C ILE A 25 2.73 5.13 3.91
N GLU A 26 1.55 5.43 4.45
CA GLU A 26 1.13 6.82 4.68
C GLU A 26 2.04 7.56 5.67
N ASN A 27 2.46 6.89 6.74
CA ASN A 27 3.39 7.45 7.73
C ASN A 27 4.78 7.71 7.12
N GLU A 28 5.30 6.77 6.33
CA GLU A 28 6.61 6.91 5.69
C GLU A 28 6.60 7.95 4.57
N ILE A 29 5.52 8.04 3.77
CA ILE A 29 5.32 9.13 2.79
C ILE A 29 5.34 10.49 3.48
N SER A 30 4.74 10.61 4.67
CA SER A 30 4.74 11.86 5.43
C SER A 30 6.17 12.26 5.85
N GLN A 31 7.00 11.28 6.25
CA GLN A 31 8.41 11.52 6.59
C GLN A 31 9.25 11.98 5.39
N ILE A 32 8.92 11.57 4.16
CA ILE A 32 9.61 12.08 2.94
C ILE A 32 9.52 13.62 2.85
N PHE A 33 8.40 14.20 3.28
CA PHE A 33 8.25 15.65 3.32
C PHE A 33 9.09 16.32 4.40
N GLU A 34 9.53 15.62 5.42
CA GLU A 34 10.38 16.17 6.48
C GLU A 34 11.88 15.99 6.20
N ALA A 35 12.24 15.09 5.28
CA ALA A 35 13.62 14.79 4.93
C ALA A 35 14.38 16.02 4.39
N SER A 36 15.56 16.26 4.95
CA SER A 36 16.35 17.48 4.74
C SER A 36 17.40 17.35 3.63
N ASN A 37 17.76 16.11 3.29
CA ASN A 37 18.84 15.78 2.37
C ASN A 37 18.50 14.54 1.52
N SER A 38 19.29 14.33 0.47
CA SER A 38 19.07 13.26 -0.50
C SER A 38 19.23 11.86 0.10
N ASP A 39 20.12 11.66 1.08
CA ASP A 39 20.37 10.35 1.68
C ASP A 39 19.18 9.88 2.53
N GLU A 40 18.55 10.79 3.28
CA GLU A 40 17.31 10.54 4.02
C GLU A 40 16.17 10.20 3.05
N ILE A 41 16.00 10.98 1.98
CA ILE A 41 14.99 10.74 0.95
C ILE A 41 15.18 9.35 0.34
N GLN A 42 16.41 8.98 -0.01
CA GLN A 42 16.71 7.66 -0.57
C GLN A 42 16.34 6.52 0.39
N LYS A 43 16.73 6.62 1.67
CA LYS A 43 16.43 5.59 2.68
C LYS A 43 14.92 5.42 2.88
N ILE A 44 14.18 6.51 3.01
CA ILE A 44 12.72 6.46 3.18
C ILE A 44 12.07 5.93 1.89
N SER A 45 12.51 6.40 0.73
CA SER A 45 11.97 5.94 -0.56
C SER A 45 12.14 4.43 -0.78
N ALA A 46 13.30 3.87 -0.43
CA ALA A 46 13.56 2.44 -0.54
C ALA A 46 12.64 1.63 0.40
N ARG A 47 12.38 2.16 1.60
CA ARG A 47 11.46 1.52 2.56
C ARG A 47 10.01 1.56 2.06
N VAL A 48 9.53 2.72 1.60
CA VAL A 48 8.18 2.84 1.03
C VAL A 48 8.01 1.92 -0.16
N ALA A 49 8.98 1.88 -1.08
CA ALA A 49 8.92 1.01 -2.25
C ALA A 49 8.79 -0.47 -1.86
N ARG A 50 9.53 -0.93 -0.85
CA ARG A 50 9.41 -2.30 -0.35
C ARG A 50 8.02 -2.61 0.20
N ILE A 51 7.52 -1.75 1.10
CA ILE A 51 6.20 -1.96 1.72
C ILE A 51 5.08 -1.89 0.67
N LEU A 52 5.24 -1.02 -0.34
CA LEU A 52 4.29 -0.90 -1.44
C LEU A 52 4.22 -2.19 -2.27
N VAL A 53 5.35 -2.85 -2.53
CA VAL A 53 5.38 -4.16 -3.19
C VAL A 53 4.63 -5.20 -2.36
N ASP A 54 4.89 -5.26 -1.05
CA ASP A 54 4.18 -6.20 -0.15
C ASP A 54 2.65 -5.95 -0.18
N ALA A 55 2.24 -4.68 -0.17
CA ALA A 55 0.82 -4.29 -0.26
C ALA A 55 0.20 -4.65 -1.62
N GLN A 56 0.94 -4.50 -2.72
CA GLN A 56 0.50 -4.89 -4.06
C GLN A 56 0.28 -6.40 -4.16
N ILE A 57 1.21 -7.21 -3.64
CA ILE A 57 1.10 -8.67 -3.62
C ILE A 57 -0.17 -9.11 -2.87
N ILE A 58 -0.38 -8.60 -1.65
CA ILE A 58 -1.57 -8.97 -0.85
C ILE A 58 -2.86 -8.54 -1.56
N ARG A 59 -2.87 -7.37 -2.22
CA ARG A 59 -4.03 -6.89 -2.97
C ARG A 59 -4.34 -7.79 -4.16
N ASP A 60 -3.32 -8.24 -4.88
CA ASP A 60 -3.49 -9.12 -6.05
C ASP A 60 -3.97 -10.50 -5.61
N ASP A 61 -3.36 -11.09 -4.57
CA ASP A 61 -3.81 -12.34 -3.96
C ASP A 61 -5.26 -12.25 -3.47
N TYR A 62 -5.66 -11.12 -2.88
CA TYR A 62 -7.04 -10.88 -2.45
C TYR A 62 -8.00 -10.87 -3.65
N SER A 63 -7.64 -10.20 -4.73
CA SER A 63 -8.45 -10.13 -5.96
C SER A 63 -8.65 -11.51 -6.58
N ASP A 64 -7.60 -12.33 -6.59
CA ASP A 64 -7.65 -13.70 -7.10
C ASP A 64 -8.51 -14.61 -6.21
N LEU A 65 -8.35 -14.52 -4.89
CA LEU A 65 -9.19 -15.25 -3.93
C LEU A 65 -10.67 -14.86 -4.07
N PHE A 66 -10.96 -13.57 -4.21
CA PHE A 66 -12.33 -13.08 -4.36
C PHE A 66 -12.94 -13.58 -5.67
N SER A 67 -12.20 -13.49 -6.76
CA SER A 67 -12.63 -13.98 -8.08
C SER A 67 -12.86 -15.49 -8.09
N SER A 68 -12.00 -16.26 -7.41
CA SER A 68 -12.17 -17.70 -7.24
C SER A 68 -13.43 -18.06 -6.44
N LEU A 69 -13.74 -17.30 -5.40
CA LEU A 69 -14.97 -17.45 -4.63
C LEU A 69 -16.22 -17.17 -5.49
N VAL A 70 -16.21 -16.07 -6.23
CA VAL A 70 -17.30 -15.72 -7.17
C VAL A 70 -17.55 -16.87 -8.16
N GLN A 71 -16.48 -17.35 -8.81
CA GLN A 71 -16.58 -18.47 -9.75
C GLN A 71 -17.09 -19.75 -9.09
N SER A 72 -16.66 -20.04 -7.85
CA SER A 72 -17.11 -21.23 -7.12
C SER A 72 -18.61 -21.18 -6.81
N ILE A 73 -19.14 -19.99 -6.48
CA ILE A 73 -20.58 -19.77 -6.26
C ILE A 73 -21.34 -19.83 -7.59
N ASP A 74 -20.83 -19.22 -8.65
CA ASP A 74 -21.46 -19.22 -9.97
C ASP A 74 -21.58 -20.63 -10.57
N ASN A 75 -20.62 -21.50 -10.27
CA ASN A 75 -20.60 -22.90 -10.70
C ASN A 75 -21.51 -23.83 -9.85
N MET A 76 -22.14 -23.33 -8.78
CA MET A 76 -23.14 -24.11 -8.06
C MET A 76 -24.35 -24.40 -8.95
N ASP A 77 -24.97 -25.56 -8.77
CA ASP A 77 -26.16 -25.95 -9.52
C ASP A 77 -27.30 -24.95 -9.31
N ASN A 78 -27.97 -24.56 -10.39
CA ASN A 78 -29.07 -23.58 -10.34
C ASN A 78 -30.32 -24.07 -9.59
N GLY A 79 -30.39 -25.37 -9.30
CA GLY A 79 -31.44 -25.97 -8.46
C GLY A 79 -31.06 -26.07 -6.98
N ASP A 80 -29.85 -25.65 -6.61
CA ASP A 80 -29.42 -25.61 -5.21
C ASP A 80 -29.94 -24.34 -4.55
N ASN A 81 -30.91 -24.50 -3.64
CA ASN A 81 -31.43 -23.38 -2.83
C ASN A 81 -30.32 -22.64 -2.06
N ASN A 82 -29.13 -23.24 -1.89
CA ASN A 82 -27.99 -22.59 -1.26
C ASN A 82 -27.28 -21.58 -2.18
N LYS A 83 -27.42 -21.68 -3.51
CA LYS A 83 -26.72 -20.76 -4.43
C LYS A 83 -27.15 -19.31 -4.23
N GLU A 84 -28.46 -19.07 -4.14
CA GLU A 84 -29.02 -17.74 -3.89
C GLU A 84 -28.58 -17.19 -2.52
N ALA A 85 -28.57 -18.04 -1.50
CA ALA A 85 -28.08 -17.66 -0.18
C ALA A 85 -26.59 -17.26 -0.18
N GLU A 86 -25.74 -17.99 -0.91
CA GLU A 86 -24.32 -17.67 -1.03
C GLU A 86 -24.06 -16.42 -1.89
N LEU A 87 -24.83 -16.18 -2.94
CA LEU A 87 -24.77 -14.94 -3.73
C LEU A 87 -25.16 -13.71 -2.90
N ASN A 88 -26.21 -13.82 -2.08
CA ASN A 88 -26.61 -12.77 -1.16
C ASN A 88 -25.50 -12.51 -0.13
N LYS A 89 -24.94 -13.57 0.47
CA LYS A 89 -23.82 -13.43 1.41
C LYS A 89 -22.59 -12.80 0.77
N LEU A 90 -22.23 -13.17 -0.45
CA LEU A 90 -21.11 -12.58 -1.18
C LEU A 90 -21.35 -11.08 -1.43
N THR A 91 -22.58 -10.72 -1.79
CA THR A 91 -22.96 -9.32 -2.04
C THR A 91 -22.90 -8.50 -0.75
N GLU A 92 -23.43 -9.02 0.35
CA GLU A 92 -23.31 -8.38 1.67
C GLU A 92 -21.86 -8.23 2.10
N PHE A 93 -21.05 -9.28 1.94
CA PHE A 93 -19.63 -9.28 2.27
C PHE A 93 -18.88 -8.21 1.46
N LYS A 94 -19.06 -8.18 0.14
CA LYS A 94 -18.42 -7.21 -0.77
C LYS A 94 -18.75 -5.76 -0.39
N ASN A 95 -20.00 -5.50 -0.02
CA ASN A 95 -20.48 -4.15 0.32
C ASN A 95 -20.17 -3.76 1.77
N SER A 96 -19.55 -4.64 2.55
CA SER A 96 -19.23 -4.38 3.95
C SER A 96 -17.85 -3.72 4.10
N THR A 97 -17.59 -3.35 5.34
CA THR A 97 -16.33 -2.74 5.78
C THR A 97 -15.81 -3.60 6.92
N ASP A 98 -14.50 -3.87 6.94
CA ASP A 98 -13.89 -4.53 8.08
C ASP A 98 -13.98 -3.63 9.32
N ALA A 99 -14.59 -4.13 10.39
CA ALA A 99 -14.88 -3.36 11.59
C ALA A 99 -13.61 -2.92 12.35
N THR A 100 -12.50 -3.62 12.17
CA THR A 100 -11.25 -3.35 12.89
C THR A 100 -10.43 -2.26 12.20
N THR A 101 -10.36 -2.34 10.88
CA THR A 101 -9.49 -1.49 10.05
C THR A 101 -10.24 -0.37 9.34
N SER A 102 -11.57 -0.40 9.36
CA SER A 102 -12.45 0.47 8.55
C SER A 102 -12.18 0.40 7.04
N MET A 103 -11.50 -0.65 6.56
CA MET A 103 -11.22 -0.85 5.15
C MET A 103 -12.43 -1.45 4.44
N GLU A 104 -12.78 -0.89 3.29
CA GLU A 104 -13.77 -1.47 2.38
C GLU A 104 -13.29 -2.82 1.86
N ILE A 105 -14.21 -3.80 1.81
CA ILE A 105 -13.92 -5.18 1.39
C ILE A 105 -13.96 -5.32 -0.14
N ASP A 106 -14.62 -4.39 -0.83
CA ASP A 106 -14.71 -4.39 -2.28
C ASP A 106 -13.30 -4.43 -2.94
N PRO A 107 -13.02 -5.40 -3.84
CA PRO A 107 -11.71 -5.51 -4.49
C PRO A 107 -11.29 -4.26 -5.28
N LEU A 108 -12.23 -3.54 -5.89
CA LEU A 108 -11.90 -2.31 -6.64
C LEU A 108 -11.52 -1.18 -5.68
N SER A 109 -12.22 -1.05 -4.56
CA SER A 109 -11.86 -0.11 -3.50
C SER A 109 -10.45 -0.38 -2.94
N LEU A 110 -10.10 -1.63 -2.67
CA LEU A 110 -8.75 -2.00 -2.21
C LEU A 110 -7.68 -1.68 -3.26
N SER A 111 -7.94 -2.00 -4.53
CA SER A 111 -7.05 -1.64 -5.65
C SER A 111 -6.85 -0.12 -5.75
N ASN A 112 -7.92 0.65 -5.57
CA ASN A 112 -7.87 2.12 -5.57
C ASN A 112 -7.05 2.67 -4.40
N VAL A 113 -7.14 2.07 -3.20
CA VAL A 113 -6.33 2.48 -2.04
C VAL A 113 -4.85 2.32 -2.34
N VAL A 114 -4.41 1.13 -2.78
CA VAL A 114 -2.99 0.87 -3.09
C VAL A 114 -2.50 1.78 -4.22
N SER A 115 -3.30 1.95 -5.28
CA SER A 115 -2.96 2.84 -6.40
C SER A 115 -2.85 4.31 -5.98
N LYS A 116 -3.68 4.78 -5.05
CA LYS A 116 -3.57 6.13 -4.49
C LYS A 116 -2.28 6.29 -3.68
N LEU A 117 -1.87 5.29 -2.91
CA LEU A 117 -0.62 5.33 -2.15
C LEU A 117 0.60 5.40 -3.08
N GLU A 118 0.64 4.59 -4.13
CA GLU A 118 1.68 4.64 -5.16
C GLU A 118 1.79 6.04 -5.78
N ASN A 119 0.65 6.62 -6.17
CA ASN A 119 0.61 7.95 -6.74
C ASN A 119 1.06 9.04 -5.75
N LYS A 120 0.63 8.96 -4.49
CA LYS A 120 1.10 9.86 -3.42
C LYS A 120 2.61 9.74 -3.28
N PHE A 121 3.13 8.53 -3.14
CA PHE A 121 4.56 8.27 -2.98
C PHE A 121 5.38 8.85 -4.12
N ARG A 122 5.00 8.58 -5.37
CA ARG A 122 5.70 9.11 -6.56
C ARG A 122 5.79 10.62 -6.54
N ARG A 123 4.67 11.31 -6.26
CA ARG A 123 4.62 12.79 -6.21
C ARG A 123 5.43 13.35 -5.05
N SER A 124 5.36 12.72 -3.87
CA SER A 124 6.14 13.11 -2.70
C SER A 124 7.64 12.97 -2.95
N LEU A 125 8.07 11.85 -3.53
CA LEU A 125 9.47 11.59 -3.85
C LEU A 125 10.02 12.60 -4.85
N GLU A 126 9.28 12.88 -5.91
CA GLU A 126 9.65 13.89 -6.92
C GLU A 126 9.83 15.26 -6.27
N THR A 127 8.86 15.69 -5.46
CA THR A 127 8.89 16.99 -4.76
C THR A 127 10.08 17.09 -3.79
N ALA A 128 10.29 16.06 -2.98
CA ALA A 128 11.37 16.04 -1.99
C ALA A 128 12.75 16.03 -2.65
N THR A 129 12.91 15.29 -3.74
CA THR A 129 14.18 15.24 -4.50
C THR A 129 14.52 16.61 -5.09
N VAL A 130 13.55 17.29 -5.69
CA VAL A 130 13.72 18.66 -6.20
C VAL A 130 14.14 19.60 -5.06
N ARG A 131 13.47 19.53 -3.91
CA ARG A 131 13.81 20.35 -2.73
C ARG A 131 15.24 20.09 -2.25
N ALA A 132 15.63 18.83 -2.04
CA ALA A 132 16.98 18.49 -1.58
C ALA A 132 18.06 18.94 -2.56
N SER A 133 17.80 18.84 -3.87
CA SER A 133 18.70 19.33 -4.90
C SER A 133 18.87 20.85 -4.87
N ALA A 134 17.79 21.61 -4.60
CA ALA A 134 17.84 23.06 -4.47
C ALA A 134 18.61 23.49 -3.22
N LEU A 135 18.36 22.84 -2.07
CA LEU A 135 19.09 23.09 -0.83
C LEU A 135 20.59 22.81 -0.97
N SER A 136 20.95 21.73 -1.66
CA SER A 136 22.35 21.37 -1.91
C SER A 136 23.09 22.43 -2.74
N ARG A 137 22.40 23.13 -3.64
CA ARG A 137 22.98 24.24 -4.43
C ARG A 137 23.13 25.54 -3.64
N LEU A 138 22.32 25.74 -2.61
CA LEU A 138 22.36 26.92 -1.74
C LEU A 138 23.41 26.76 -0.62
N ALA A 139 23.82 25.54 -0.31
CA ALA A 139 24.89 25.29 0.65
C ALA A 139 26.19 25.95 0.15
N PRO A 140 26.82 26.84 0.95
CA PRO A 140 28.05 27.49 0.54
C PRO A 140 29.13 26.44 0.25
N PRO A 141 30.03 26.69 -0.72
CA PRO A 141 31.17 25.81 -0.92
C PRO A 141 31.93 25.70 0.40
N ILE A 142 32.17 24.47 0.85
CA ILE A 142 33.00 24.20 2.01
C ILE A 142 34.37 24.81 1.72
N SER A 143 34.67 25.95 2.33
CA SER A 143 36.00 26.54 2.30
C SER A 143 36.96 25.57 2.98
N VAL A 144 37.58 24.71 2.20
CA VAL A 144 38.73 23.91 2.65
C VAL A 144 39.81 24.91 3.08
N PRO A 145 40.27 24.90 4.34
CA PRO A 145 41.38 25.75 4.73
C PRO A 145 42.60 25.31 3.94
N SER A 146 43.10 26.17 3.05
CA SER A 146 44.41 25.96 2.43
C SER A 146 45.46 26.11 3.52
N THR A 147 45.99 24.99 3.99
CA THR A 147 47.20 24.97 4.82
C THR A 147 48.38 25.41 3.95
N ALA A 148 48.62 26.72 3.91
CA ALA A 148 49.84 27.29 3.37
C ALA A 148 51.02 26.87 4.25
N PHE A 149 51.68 25.77 3.90
CA PHE A 149 52.98 25.41 4.45
C PHE A 149 54.01 26.46 4.00
N HIS A 150 54.30 27.45 4.86
CA HIS A 150 55.52 28.26 4.76
C HIS A 150 56.69 27.44 5.30
N THR A 151 57.55 26.95 4.41
CA THR A 151 58.89 26.47 4.79
C THR A 151 59.83 27.68 4.85
N ARG A 152 60.57 27.74 5.96
CA ARG A 152 61.55 28.77 6.31
C ARG A 152 62.88 28.54 5.62
#